data_AF-A0A1H9V4R8-F1
#
_entry.id   AF-A0A1H9V4R8-F1
#
_cell.length_a   1.000
_cell.length_b   1.000
_cell.length_c   1.000
_cell.angle_alpha   90.00
_cell.angle_beta   90.00
_cell.angle_gamma   90.00
#
_symmetry.space_group_name_H-M   'P 1'
#
loop_
_entity.id
_entity.type
_entity.pdbx_description
1 polymer ?
#
loop_
_entity_poly.entity_id
_entity_poly.type
_entity_poly.pdbx_seq_one_letter_code
_entity_poly.pdbx_strand_id
1 'polypeptide(L)'
;MVKGEGLEDEAVLTSFKIDAHKAAIAAGFGSQAKFLIAALGELVGNVVDHSENSGSAAAFFCAGKGEFEFVVSDRGIGVLDSLTQNPEHSGLSDHGAALEAMVEEGVSRHACDTGHGHGFRPIFEKLADMTGELRFRSGDYVLTLDGRFGDRIARETNQKARIQGFLAAVNCKMG
;
A
#
# COMPACT_ATOMS: atom_id res chain seq x y z
N MET A 1 -12.08 9.43 -5.76
CA MET A 1 -11.83 9.06 -4.35
C MET A 1 -12.98 8.18 -3.89
N VAL A 2 -12.68 7.14 -3.13
CA VAL A 2 -13.66 6.33 -2.39
C VAL A 2 -13.27 6.34 -0.90
N LYS A 3 -14.24 6.26 0.02
CA LYS A 3 -14.02 6.33 1.47
C LYS A 3 -14.93 5.39 2.24
N GLY A 4 -14.49 4.98 3.43
CA GLY A 4 -15.26 4.23 4.41
C GLY A 4 -15.92 2.99 3.81
N GLU A 5 -17.21 2.82 4.07
CA GLU A 5 -18.03 1.71 3.56
C GLU A 5 -17.96 1.55 2.03
N GLY A 6 -17.68 2.60 1.27
CA GLY A 6 -17.50 2.50 -0.18
C GLY A 6 -16.26 1.69 -0.59
N LEU A 7 -15.28 1.51 0.28
CA LEU A 7 -14.13 0.63 0.05
C LEU A 7 -14.45 -0.83 0.37
N GLU A 8 -15.49 -1.09 1.16
CA GLU A 8 -16.00 -2.43 1.49
C GLU A 8 -17.08 -2.88 0.49
N ASP A 9 -17.79 -1.94 -0.13
CA ASP A 9 -18.75 -2.20 -1.19
C ASP A 9 -18.03 -2.62 -2.49
N GLU A 10 -18.25 -3.88 -2.89
CA GLU A 10 -17.62 -4.47 -4.07
C GLU A 10 -17.93 -3.72 -5.37
N ALA A 11 -19.16 -3.22 -5.53
CA ALA A 11 -19.56 -2.51 -6.74
C ALA A 11 -18.90 -1.13 -6.82
N VAL A 12 -18.87 -0.40 -5.71
CA VAL A 12 -18.20 0.91 -5.61
C VAL A 12 -16.69 0.75 -5.83
N LEU A 13 -16.05 -0.22 -5.16
CA LEU A 13 -14.62 -0.47 -5.30
C LEU A 13 -14.28 -0.93 -6.73
N THR A 14 -15.11 -1.78 -7.34
CA THR A 14 -14.93 -2.22 -8.73
C THR A 14 -15.03 -1.05 -9.71
N SER A 15 -16.04 -0.19 -9.55
CA SER A 15 -16.21 1.00 -10.38
C SER A 15 -15.00 1.93 -10.27
N PHE A 16 -14.51 2.17 -9.04
CA PHE A 16 -13.32 2.97 -8.79
C PHE A 16 -12.05 2.40 -9.42
N LYS A 17 -11.85 1.07 -9.32
CA LYS A 17 -10.72 0.37 -9.98
C LYS A 17 -10.82 0.46 -11.51
N ILE A 18 -12.01 0.41 -12.09
CA ILE A 18 -12.22 0.59 -13.53
C ILE A 18 -11.83 2.01 -13.97
N ASP A 19 -12.24 3.03 -13.23
CA ASP A 19 -11.91 4.42 -13.54
C ASP A 19 -10.40 4.69 -13.41
N ALA A 20 -9.78 4.15 -12.35
CA ALA A 20 -8.34 4.19 -12.16
C ALA A 20 -7.60 3.49 -13.32
N HIS A 21 -8.09 2.33 -13.78
CA HIS A 21 -7.50 1.59 -14.91
C HIS A 21 -7.55 2.45 -16.18
N LYS A 22 -8.72 3.00 -16.52
CA LYS A 22 -8.88 3.86 -17.70
C LYS A 22 -7.94 5.07 -17.65
N ALA A 23 -7.80 5.68 -16.47
CA ALA A 23 -6.91 6.81 -16.26
C ALA A 23 -5.43 6.44 -16.45
N ALA A 24 -4.98 5.28 -15.93
CA ALA A 24 -3.63 4.78 -16.15
C ALA A 24 -3.35 4.47 -17.64
N ILE A 25 -4.33 3.91 -18.37
CA ILE A 25 -4.22 3.70 -19.82
C ILE A 25 -4.07 5.03 -20.55
N ALA A 26 -4.90 6.02 -20.22
CA ALA A 26 -4.83 7.36 -20.82
C ALA A 26 -3.51 8.08 -20.48
N ALA A 27 -2.91 7.78 -19.33
CA ALA A 27 -1.60 8.27 -18.92
C ALA A 27 -0.43 7.61 -19.69
N GLY A 28 -0.67 6.51 -20.41
CA GLY A 28 0.33 5.86 -21.27
C GLY A 28 0.93 4.56 -20.72
N PHE A 29 0.41 4.03 -19.60
CA PHE A 29 0.94 2.80 -18.99
C PHE A 29 0.59 1.51 -19.76
N GLY A 30 -0.37 1.56 -20.70
CA GLY A 30 -0.71 0.41 -21.53
C GLY A 30 -0.95 -0.88 -20.73
N SER A 31 -0.24 -1.96 -21.05
CA SER A 31 -0.38 -3.24 -20.35
C SER A 31 0.05 -3.21 -18.88
N GLN A 32 0.82 -2.21 -18.44
CA GLN A 32 1.26 -2.05 -17.05
C GLN A 32 0.13 -1.52 -16.14
N ALA A 33 -0.93 -0.91 -16.70
CA ALA A 33 -2.06 -0.38 -15.93
C ALA A 33 -2.70 -1.43 -15.01
N LYS A 34 -2.78 -2.70 -15.45
CA LYS A 34 -3.33 -3.79 -14.63
C LYS A 34 -2.55 -4.02 -13.32
N PHE A 35 -1.23 -3.79 -13.33
CA PHE A 35 -0.38 -3.97 -12.16
C PHE A 35 -0.59 -2.84 -11.14
N LEU A 36 -0.75 -1.61 -11.61
CA LEU A 36 -1.12 -0.46 -10.77
C LEU A 36 -2.45 -0.71 -10.06
N ILE A 37 -3.45 -1.24 -10.77
CA ILE A 37 -4.77 -1.53 -10.19
C ILE A 37 -4.75 -2.72 -9.24
N ALA A 38 -3.94 -3.74 -9.54
CA ALA A 38 -3.72 -4.85 -8.61
C ALA A 38 -3.09 -4.36 -7.31
N ALA A 39 -2.04 -3.53 -7.39
CA ALA A 39 -1.38 -2.91 -6.23
C ALA A 39 -2.34 -2.03 -5.41
N LEU A 40 -3.15 -1.19 -6.08
CA LEU A 40 -4.20 -0.40 -5.44
C LEU A 40 -5.20 -1.30 -4.69
N GLY A 41 -5.60 -2.40 -5.31
CA GLY A 41 -6.53 -3.36 -4.69
C GLY A 41 -5.96 -4.02 -3.43
N GLU A 42 -4.69 -4.42 -3.46
CA GLU A 42 -4.01 -5.01 -2.31
C GLU A 42 -3.87 -4.00 -1.16
N LEU A 43 -3.52 -2.75 -1.45
CA LEU A 43 -3.43 -1.71 -0.42
C LEU A 43 -4.78 -1.35 0.20
N VAL A 44 -5.85 -1.32 -0.59
CA VAL A 44 -7.21 -1.16 -0.06
C VAL A 44 -7.60 -2.33 0.84
N GLY A 45 -7.31 -3.56 0.41
CA GLY A 45 -7.56 -4.76 1.22
C GLY A 45 -6.85 -4.71 2.57
N ASN A 46 -5.55 -4.38 2.59
CA ASN A 46 -4.78 -4.24 3.82
C ASN A 46 -5.41 -3.23 4.79
N VAL A 47 -5.89 -2.09 4.28
CA VAL A 47 -6.53 -1.08 5.12
C VAL A 47 -7.88 -1.55 5.65
N VAL A 48 -8.73 -2.13 4.80
CA VAL A 48 -10.04 -2.65 5.21
C VAL A 48 -9.87 -3.74 6.27
N ASP A 49 -8.92 -4.66 6.06
CA ASP A 49 -8.75 -5.83 6.92
C ASP A 49 -8.02 -5.53 8.23
N HIS A 50 -7.14 -4.51 8.28
CA HIS A 50 -6.18 -4.34 9.37
C HIS A 50 -6.31 -3.02 10.14
N SER A 51 -7.10 -2.06 9.66
CA SER A 51 -7.22 -0.75 10.29
C SER A 51 -7.89 -0.79 11.68
N GLU A 52 -8.82 -1.72 11.92
CA GLU A 52 -9.80 -1.69 13.04
C GLU A 52 -10.66 -0.40 13.08
N ASN A 53 -10.56 0.43 12.04
CA ASN A 53 -11.36 1.62 11.82
C ASN A 53 -11.54 1.86 10.31
N SER A 54 -11.97 0.83 9.58
CA SER A 54 -12.15 0.86 8.12
C SER A 54 -13.09 1.97 7.65
N GLY A 55 -14.05 2.42 8.49
CA GLY A 55 -14.89 3.60 8.22
C GLY A 55 -14.11 4.91 8.00
N SER A 56 -12.87 4.99 8.48
CA SER A 56 -11.95 6.12 8.26
C SER A 56 -11.09 5.99 7.00
N ALA A 57 -11.12 4.84 6.33
CA ALA A 57 -10.30 4.55 5.18
C ALA A 57 -10.67 5.41 3.98
N ALA A 58 -9.68 5.70 3.15
CA ALA A 58 -9.85 6.47 1.93
C ALA A 58 -8.85 6.02 0.85
N ALA A 59 -9.30 5.97 -0.39
CA ALA A 59 -8.46 5.70 -1.55
C ALA A 59 -8.63 6.80 -2.61
N PHE A 60 -7.52 7.22 -3.19
CA PHE A 60 -7.41 8.29 -4.18
C PHE A 60 -6.49 7.84 -5.30
N PHE A 61 -6.75 8.32 -6.52
CA PHE A 61 -5.78 8.27 -7.61
C PHE A 61 -5.76 9.59 -8.37
N CYS A 62 -4.65 9.85 -9.02
CA CYS A 62 -4.45 10.93 -9.97
C CYS A 62 -3.66 10.38 -11.16
N ALA A 63 -3.93 10.88 -12.35
CA ALA A 63 -3.22 10.46 -13.56
C ALA A 63 -2.87 11.70 -14.40
N GLY A 64 -1.62 11.75 -14.84
CA GLY A 64 -1.09 12.74 -15.76
C GLY A 64 -0.40 12.05 -16.94
N LYS A 65 0.04 12.82 -17.94
CA LYS A 65 0.78 12.23 -19.06
C LYS A 65 2.08 11.60 -18.55
N GLY A 66 2.20 10.27 -18.66
CA GLY A 66 3.36 9.51 -18.21
C GLY A 66 3.47 9.34 -16.69
N GLU A 67 2.44 9.69 -15.92
CA GLU A 67 2.47 9.64 -14.45
C GLU A 67 1.14 9.11 -13.90
N PHE A 68 1.22 8.22 -12.91
CA PHE A 68 0.06 7.71 -12.20
C PHE A 68 0.39 7.63 -10.72
N GLU A 69 -0.46 8.24 -9.90
CA GLU A 69 -0.33 8.25 -8.45
C GLU A 69 -1.60 7.70 -7.81
N PHE A 70 -1.44 6.95 -6.74
CA PHE A 70 -2.55 6.58 -5.88
C PHE A 70 -2.14 6.54 -4.41
N VAL A 71 -3.11 6.84 -3.55
CA VAL A 71 -2.94 6.88 -2.10
C VAL A 71 -4.05 6.09 -1.46
N VAL A 72 -3.69 5.25 -0.49
CA VAL A 72 -4.62 4.57 0.40
C VAL A 72 -4.24 4.93 1.83
N SER A 73 -5.20 5.32 2.65
CA SER A 73 -4.95 5.72 4.04
C SER A 73 -6.13 5.45 4.95
N ASP A 74 -5.86 5.33 6.24
CA ASP A 74 -6.86 5.23 7.30
C ASP A 74 -6.42 5.91 8.59
N ARG A 75 -7.34 5.96 9.57
CA ARG A 75 -7.11 6.42 10.94
C ARG A 75 -7.30 5.29 11.94
N GLY A 76 -6.79 4.13 11.60
CA GLY A 76 -6.80 2.91 12.40
C GLY A 76 -5.70 2.81 13.43
N ILE A 77 -5.45 1.59 13.87
CA ILE A 77 -4.44 1.25 14.89
C ILE A 77 -3.00 1.45 14.38
N GLY A 78 -2.79 1.38 13.07
CA GLY A 78 -1.47 1.51 12.46
C GLY A 78 -0.66 0.20 12.44
N VAL A 79 0.51 0.25 11.81
CA VAL A 79 1.27 -0.95 11.41
C VAL A 79 1.86 -1.69 12.61
N LEU A 80 2.44 -0.98 13.58
CA LEU A 80 3.04 -1.60 14.76
C LEU A 80 2.00 -2.36 15.59
N ASP A 81 0.89 -1.69 15.92
CA ASP A 81 -0.19 -2.29 16.70
C ASP A 81 -0.85 -3.44 15.92
N SER A 82 -0.97 -3.34 14.60
CA SER A 82 -1.51 -4.42 13.76
C SER A 82 -0.59 -5.65 13.72
N LEU A 83 0.72 -5.46 13.49
CA LEU A 83 1.68 -6.56 13.39
C LEU A 83 1.87 -7.28 14.72
N THR A 84 1.90 -6.55 15.84
CA THR A 84 2.09 -7.14 17.18
C THR A 84 0.92 -8.01 17.64
N GLN A 85 -0.22 -7.99 16.94
CA GLN A 85 -1.30 -8.97 17.13
C GLN A 85 -0.89 -10.39 16.68
N ASN A 86 0.08 -10.53 15.76
CA ASN A 86 0.70 -11.81 15.45
C ASN A 86 1.78 -12.13 16.51
N PRO A 87 1.69 -13.27 17.23
CA PRO A 87 2.71 -13.67 18.20
C PRO A 87 4.13 -13.68 17.65
N GLU A 88 4.33 -13.98 16.36
CA GLU A 88 5.64 -13.98 15.69
C GLU A 88 6.28 -12.59 15.61
N HIS A 89 5.46 -11.53 15.70
CA HIS A 89 5.89 -10.14 15.62
C HIS A 89 5.64 -9.36 16.91
N SER A 90 5.23 -10.03 17.99
CA SER A 90 4.97 -9.44 19.31
C SER A 90 6.18 -8.73 19.93
N GLY A 91 7.39 -9.01 19.46
CA GLY A 91 8.63 -8.35 19.88
C GLY A 91 8.90 -7.00 19.21
N LEU A 92 8.13 -6.59 18.20
CA LEU A 92 8.26 -5.27 17.59
C LEU A 92 7.86 -4.19 18.59
N SER A 93 8.70 -3.18 18.75
CA SER A 93 8.49 -2.06 19.69
C SER A 93 8.77 -0.68 19.09
N ASP A 94 9.12 -0.64 17.80
CA ASP A 94 9.48 0.56 17.06
C ASP A 94 8.68 0.64 15.76
N HIS A 95 8.13 1.81 15.44
CA HIS A 95 7.30 1.98 14.23
C HIS A 95 8.13 1.90 12.95
N GLY A 96 9.41 2.29 12.98
CA GLY A 96 10.33 2.14 11.85
C GLY A 96 10.58 0.66 11.55
N ALA A 97 10.95 -0.12 12.58
CA ALA A 97 11.11 -1.56 12.49
C ALA A 97 9.83 -2.27 12.03
N ALA A 98 8.65 -1.80 12.48
CA ALA A 98 7.37 -2.32 12.01
C ALA A 98 7.11 -2.04 10.53
N LEU A 99 7.44 -0.83 10.03
CA LEU A 99 7.33 -0.51 8.61
C LEU A 99 8.31 -1.31 7.76
N GLU A 100 9.53 -1.54 8.24
CA GLU A 100 10.51 -2.40 7.58
C GLU A 100 10.04 -3.86 7.54
N ALA A 101 9.57 -4.39 8.66
CA ALA A 101 9.03 -5.75 8.72
C ALA A 101 7.82 -5.92 7.78
N MET A 102 6.92 -4.93 7.71
CA MET A 102 5.73 -4.96 6.86
C MET A 102 6.06 -5.17 5.37
N VAL A 103 7.22 -4.71 4.90
CA VAL A 103 7.63 -4.85 3.49
C VAL A 103 8.48 -6.09 3.21
N GLU A 104 8.80 -6.87 4.25
CA GLU A 104 9.50 -8.15 4.10
C GLU A 104 8.55 -9.28 3.67
N GLU A 105 9.13 -10.30 3.03
CA GLU A 105 8.38 -11.47 2.56
C GLU A 105 7.82 -12.28 3.75
N GLY A 106 6.55 -12.71 3.65
CA GLY A 106 5.93 -13.59 4.63
C GLY A 106 5.45 -12.92 5.92
N VAL A 107 5.57 -11.60 6.05
CA VAL A 107 5.07 -10.84 7.21
C VAL A 107 3.59 -10.50 7.01
N SER A 108 2.73 -11.23 7.71
CA SER A 108 1.27 -11.05 7.77
C SER A 108 0.79 -11.15 9.21
N ARG A 109 -0.33 -10.50 9.55
CA ARG A 109 -0.96 -10.63 10.88
C ARG A 109 -1.51 -12.04 11.17
N HIS A 110 -1.68 -12.85 10.13
CA HIS A 110 -2.16 -14.22 10.25
C HIS A 110 -0.98 -15.17 10.16
N ALA A 111 -0.82 -16.02 11.18
CA ALA A 111 0.10 -17.15 11.16
C ALA A 111 -0.09 -17.95 9.86
N CYS A 112 1.00 -18.56 9.38
CA CYS A 112 1.26 -19.12 8.05
C CYS A 112 0.23 -20.11 7.43
N ASP A 113 -0.97 -20.28 7.99
CA ASP A 113 -1.88 -21.41 7.77
C ASP A 113 -3.25 -21.09 7.13
N THR A 114 -3.49 -19.88 6.61
CA THR A 114 -4.80 -19.52 6.01
C THR A 114 -4.79 -19.20 4.52
N GLY A 115 -3.65 -19.27 3.82
CA GLY A 115 -3.61 -19.00 2.37
C GLY A 115 -3.94 -17.55 1.99
N HIS A 116 -4.03 -16.64 2.97
CA HIS A 116 -4.26 -15.22 2.79
C HIS A 116 -3.19 -14.43 3.57
N GLY A 117 -2.29 -13.76 2.84
CA GLY A 117 -1.24 -12.94 3.45
C GLY A 117 0.09 -12.99 2.71
N HIS A 118 0.13 -12.62 1.43
CA HIS A 118 1.38 -12.59 0.68
C HIS A 118 2.28 -11.37 1.00
N GLY A 119 1.88 -10.52 1.96
CA GLY A 119 2.61 -9.32 2.33
C GLY A 119 2.62 -8.25 1.22
N PHE A 120 3.48 -7.25 1.35
CA PHE A 120 3.62 -6.17 0.36
C PHE A 120 4.54 -6.53 -0.81
N ARG A 121 5.21 -7.69 -0.76
CA ARG A 121 6.14 -8.13 -1.81
C ARG A 121 5.50 -8.32 -3.20
N PRO A 122 4.31 -8.94 -3.34
CA PRO A 122 3.62 -9.03 -4.62
C PRO A 122 3.28 -7.65 -5.20
N ILE A 123 3.06 -6.63 -4.36
CA ILE A 123 2.88 -5.25 -4.81
C ILE A 123 4.16 -4.78 -5.49
N PHE A 124 5.33 -4.95 -4.86
CA PHE A 124 6.63 -4.59 -5.45
C PHE A 124 6.93 -5.37 -6.73
N GLU A 125 6.68 -6.68 -6.74
CA GLU A 125 6.89 -7.53 -7.91
C GLU A 125 6.01 -7.13 -9.10
N LYS A 126 4.76 -6.72 -8.84
CA LYS A 126 3.87 -6.21 -9.89
C LYS A 126 4.32 -4.85 -10.41
N LEU A 127 4.93 -4.04 -9.57
CA LEU A 127 5.44 -2.73 -9.94
C LEU A 127 6.86 -2.79 -10.54
N ALA A 128 7.46 -3.98 -10.60
CA ALA A 128 8.86 -4.24 -10.95
C ALA A 128 9.40 -3.48 -12.19
N ASP A 129 8.62 -3.48 -13.26
CA ASP A 129 9.06 -2.92 -14.54
C ASP A 129 8.84 -1.40 -14.65
N MET A 130 8.40 -0.73 -13.58
CA MET A 130 8.13 0.71 -13.57
C MET A 130 9.23 1.48 -12.83
N THR A 131 9.32 2.79 -13.09
CA THR A 131 10.07 3.70 -12.21
C THR A 131 9.06 4.32 -11.26
N GLY A 132 9.32 4.26 -9.95
CA GLY A 132 8.40 4.84 -9.00
C GLY A 132 8.91 4.92 -7.58
N GLU A 133 8.16 5.65 -6.78
CA GLU A 133 8.37 5.82 -5.35
C GLU A 133 7.17 5.21 -4.62
N LEU A 134 7.44 4.33 -3.65
CA LEU A 134 6.45 3.88 -2.69
C LEU A 134 6.77 4.46 -1.34
N ARG A 135 5.76 5.01 -0.68
CA ARG A 135 5.90 5.65 0.62
C ARG A 135 4.86 5.10 1.58
N PHE A 136 5.34 4.53 2.67
CA PHE A 136 4.52 4.01 3.76
C PHE A 136 4.72 4.82 5.01
N ARG A 137 3.64 5.23 5.67
CA ARG A 137 3.71 6.00 6.92
C ARG A 137 2.77 5.41 7.95
N SER A 138 3.28 5.22 9.15
CA SER A 138 2.49 4.84 10.32
C SER A 138 3.23 5.24 11.58
N GLY A 139 2.50 5.64 12.62
CA GLY A 139 3.12 6.18 13.82
C GLY A 139 4.02 7.37 13.51
N ASP A 140 5.24 7.38 14.04
CA ASP A 140 6.23 8.44 13.88
C ASP A 140 7.31 8.14 12.83
N TYR A 141 7.07 7.20 11.91
CA TYR A 141 8.03 6.87 10.84
C TYR A 141 7.41 6.90 9.45
N VAL A 142 8.28 7.10 8.46
CA VAL A 142 8.02 6.88 7.04
C VAL A 142 9.09 5.97 6.47
N LEU A 143 8.66 4.98 5.69
CA LEU A 143 9.50 4.15 4.85
C LEU A 143 9.28 4.58 3.40
N THR A 144 10.36 4.95 2.72
CA THR A 144 10.36 5.25 1.28
C THR A 144 11.15 4.17 0.55
N LEU A 145 10.57 3.67 -0.53
CA LEU A 145 11.16 2.71 -1.43
C LEU A 145 11.25 3.39 -2.80
N ASP A 146 12.48 3.71 -3.19
CA ASP A 146 12.78 4.31 -4.50
C ASP A 146 13.39 3.22 -5.38
N GLY A 147 12.72 2.93 -6.49
CA GLY A 147 13.13 1.87 -7.39
C GLY A 147 12.73 2.17 -8.82
N ARG A 148 13.70 2.00 -9.72
CA ARG A 148 13.40 1.21 -10.92
C ARG A 148 13.27 -0.20 -10.39
N PHE A 149 12.07 -0.72 -10.25
CA PHE A 149 11.78 -1.90 -9.41
C PHE A 149 12.36 -3.23 -9.97
N GLY A 150 13.66 -3.31 -10.23
CA GLY A 150 14.34 -4.47 -10.80
C GLY A 150 15.83 -4.50 -10.44
N ASP A 151 16.43 -3.32 -10.25
CA ASP A 151 17.71 -3.14 -9.56
C ASP A 151 17.45 -2.72 -8.11
N ARG A 152 18.33 -3.14 -7.19
CA ARG A 152 18.28 -2.88 -5.73
C ARG A 152 17.38 -1.69 -5.35
N ILE A 153 16.20 -2.00 -4.82
CA ILE A 153 15.28 -0.98 -4.28
C ILE A 153 16.01 -0.23 -3.17
N ALA A 154 16.20 1.08 -3.35
CA ALA A 154 16.73 1.92 -2.30
C ALA A 154 15.66 2.05 -1.21
N ARG A 155 16.05 1.76 0.03
CA ARG A 155 15.16 1.81 1.18
C ARG A 155 15.62 2.90 2.12
N GLU A 156 14.72 3.80 2.47
CA GLU A 156 14.99 4.89 3.40
C GLU A 156 13.90 4.97 4.47
N THR A 157 14.30 4.70 5.71
CA THR A 157 13.46 4.81 6.90
C THR A 157 13.80 6.10 7.64
N ASN A 158 12.82 6.97 7.86
CA ASN A 158 13.02 8.27 8.51
C ASN A 158 11.95 8.55 9.55
N GLN A 159 12.34 9.15 10.68
CA GLN A 159 11.38 9.61 11.68
C GLN A 159 10.67 10.90 11.21
N LYS A 160 9.38 11.02 11.53
CA LYS A 160 8.49 12.14 11.18
C LYS A 160 7.54 12.42 12.35
N ALA A 161 6.77 13.50 12.26
CA ALA A 161 5.68 13.74 13.21
C ALA A 161 4.72 12.55 13.25
N ARG A 162 4.26 12.17 14.43
CA ARG A 162 3.37 11.02 14.63
C ARG A 162 2.03 11.22 13.91
N ILE A 163 1.58 10.19 13.20
CA ILE A 163 0.21 10.06 12.69
C ILE A 163 -0.47 8.86 13.32
N GLN A 164 -1.80 8.91 13.33
CA GLN A 164 -2.65 7.76 13.64
C GLN A 164 -2.97 7.01 12.34
N GLY A 165 -2.96 5.68 12.38
CA GLY A 165 -3.30 4.83 11.25
C GLY A 165 -2.14 4.57 10.28
N PHE A 166 -2.50 4.33 9.03
CA PHE A 166 -1.57 3.99 7.96
C PHE A 166 -1.83 4.86 6.72
N LEU A 167 -0.76 5.11 5.97
CA LEU A 167 -0.80 5.75 4.66
C LEU A 167 0.19 5.05 3.74
N ALA A 168 -0.30 4.59 2.58
CA ALA A 168 0.49 4.14 1.46
C ALA A 168 0.28 5.11 0.29
N ALA A 169 1.37 5.68 -0.22
CA ALA A 169 1.36 6.46 -1.45
C ALA A 169 2.27 5.78 -2.47
N VAL A 170 1.79 5.65 -3.70
CA VAL A 170 2.52 5.06 -4.80
C VAL A 170 2.50 6.05 -5.95
N ASN A 171 3.68 6.44 -6.42
CA ASN A 171 3.85 7.26 -7.61
C ASN A 171 4.65 6.47 -8.64
N CYS A 172 4.10 6.28 -9.83
CA CYS A 172 4.77 5.64 -10.95
C CYS A 172 4.91 6.61 -12.12
N LYS A 173 6.05 6.55 -12.79
CA LYS A 173 6.38 7.36 -13.95
C LYS A 173 6.87 6.46 -15.09
N MET A 174 6.46 6.81 -16.30
CA MET A 174 7.02 6.25 -17.52
C MET A 174 8.42 6.87 -17.73
N GLY A 175 9.43 6.00 -17.85
CA GLY A 175 10.81 6.39 -18.16
C GLY A 175 11.02 6.78 -19.62
#